data_AF-E2A784-F1
#
_entry.id   AF-E2A784-F1
#
_cell.length_a   1.000
_cell.length_b   1.000
_cell.length_c   1.000
_cell.angle_alpha   90.00
_cell.angle_beta   90.00
_cell.angle_gamma   90.00
#
_symmetry.space_group_name_H-M   'P 1'
#
loop_
_entity.id
_entity.type
_entity.pdbx_description
1 polymer ?
#
loop_
_entity_poly.entity_id
_entity_poly.type
_entity_poly.pdbx_seq_one_letter_code
_entity_poly.pdbx_strand_id
1 'polypeptide(L)' 'FAISLHYFSPRAYKYVRNILNGALPHHKTLSKWYKTINGEPGFTSES' A
#
# COMPACT_ATOMS: atom_id res chain seq x y z
N PHE A 1 -4.22 -2.02 5.14
CA PHE A 1 -3.57 -1.17 6.18
C PHE A 1 -2.34 -0.42 5.66
N ALA A 2 -1.28 -1.11 5.23
CA ALA A 2 -0.03 -0.47 4.77
C ALA A 2 -0.21 0.55 3.62
N ILE A 3 -1.05 0.25 2.64
CA ILE A 3 -1.36 1.13 1.50
C ILE A 3 -2.16 2.35 1.94
N SER A 4 -3.21 2.15 2.73
CA SER A 4 -4.05 3.22 3.27
C SER A 4 -3.21 4.22 4.07
N LEU A 5 -2.33 3.73 4.97
CA LEU A 5 -1.44 4.59 5.75
C LEU A 5 -0.43 5.35 4.87
N HIS A 6 0.13 4.69 3.85
CA HIS A 6 1.02 5.34 2.88
C HIS A 6 0.30 6.42 2.08
N TYR A 7 -0.95 6.17 1.68
CA TYR A 7 -1.80 7.12 0.95
C TYR A 7 -2.11 8.37 1.77
N PHE A 8 -2.45 8.20 3.05
CA PHE A 8 -2.66 9.34 3.96
C PHE A 8 -1.38 10.12 4.24
N SER A 9 -0.27 9.43 4.52
CA SER A 9 1.02 10.08 4.70
C SER A 9 2.20 9.12 4.51
N PRO A 10 3.07 9.34 3.50
CA PRO A 10 4.26 8.50 3.31
C PRO A 10 5.28 8.65 4.45
N ARG A 11 5.24 9.77 5.18
CA ARG A 11 6.08 10.01 6.37
C ARG A 11 5.64 9.15 7.54
N ALA A 12 4.32 9.08 7.80
CA ALA A 12 3.77 8.21 8.82
C ALA A 12 4.08 6.74 8.53
N TYR A 13 3.99 6.33 7.26
CA TYR A 13 4.38 4.99 6.84
C TYR A 13 5.85 4.66 7.17
N LYS A 14 6.78 5.59 6.89
CA LYS A 14 8.21 5.39 7.19
C LYS A 14 8.48 5.31 8.69
N TYR A 15 7.80 6.13 9.50
CA TYR A 15 7.90 6.11 10.96
C TYR A 15 7.39 4.80 11.54
N VAL A 16 6.18 4.38 11.15
CA VAL A 16 5.55 3.13 11.59
C VAL A 16 6.37 1.92 11.12
N ARG A 17 6.94 1.94 9.90
CA ARG A 17 7.88 0.91 9.42
C ARG A 17 9.15 0.81 10.26
N ASN A 18 9.66 1.94 10.75
CA ASN A 18 10.84 1.97 11.62
C ASN A 18 10.50 1.43 13.02
N ILE A 19 9.34 1.80 13.57
CA ILE A 19 8.88 1.30 14.88
C ILE A 19 8.59 -0.19 14.87
N LEU A 20 7.98 -0.69 13.80
CA LEU A 20 7.62 -2.10 13.65
C LEU A 20 8.78 -2.96 13.11
N ASN A 21 10.00 -2.43 13.10
CA ASN A 21 11.25 -3.13 12.78
C ASN A 21 11.17 -4.03 11.53
N GLY A 22 10.49 -3.57 10.47
CA GLY A 22 10.33 -4.33 9.23
C GLY A 22 9.11 -5.25 9.13
N ALA A 23 8.16 -5.22 10.09
CA ALA A 23 6.88 -5.91 9.94
C ALA A 23 6.01 -5.31 8.81
N LEU A 24 6.35 -4.11 8.32
CA LEU A 24 5.74 -3.54 7.12
C LEU A 24 6.53 -3.84 5.85
N PRO A 25 5.82 -4.10 4.74
CA PRO A 25 6.42 -4.39 3.44
C PRO A 25 7.40 -3.31 2.97
N HIS A 26 8.35 -3.65 2.11
CA HIS A 26 9.21 -2.65 1.48
C HIS A 26 8.39 -1.77 0.50
N HIS A 27 8.85 -0.54 0.20
CA HIS A 27 8.22 0.33 -0.82
C HIS A 27 8.03 -0.38 -2.18
N LYS A 28 8.94 -1.29 -2.51
CA LYS A 28 8.88 -2.10 -3.74
C LYS A 28 7.66 -3.04 -3.75
N THR A 29 7.34 -3.63 -2.60
CA THR A 29 6.14 -4.45 -2.40
C THR A 29 4.89 -3.58 -2.44
N LEU A 30 4.90 -2.41 -1.78
CA LEU A 30 3.82 -1.42 -1.89
C LEU A 30 3.54 -1.03 -3.34
N SER A 31 4.57 -0.73 -4.13
CA SER A 31 4.43 -0.35 -5.54
C SER A 31 3.85 -1.48 -6.37
N LYS A 32 4.21 -2.74 -6.08
CA LYS A 32 3.58 -3.92 -6.68
C LYS A 32 2.11 -4.05 -6.29
N TRP A 33 1.74 -3.71 -5.07
CA TRP A 33 0.34 -3.73 -4.65
C TRP A 33 -0.45 -2.56 -5.27
N TYR A 34 0.11 -1.36 -5.39
CA TYR A 34 -0.52 -0.28 -6.16
C TYR A 34 -0.78 -0.69 -7.61
N LYS A 35 0.16 -1.44 -8.21
CA LYS A 35 -0.05 -2.04 -9.52
C LYS A 35 -1.04 -3.20 -9.49
N THR A 36 -1.18 -3.97 -8.39
CA THR A 36 -2.20 -5.04 -8.33
C THR A 36 -3.60 -4.49 -8.14
N ILE A 37 -3.75 -3.30 -7.55
CA ILE A 37 -4.96 -2.46 -7.64
C ILE A 37 -4.99 -1.80 -9.03
N ASN A 38 -4.63 -2.55 -10.08
CA ASN A 38 -4.93 -2.19 -11.46
C ASN A 38 -6.45 -2.04 -11.49
N GLY A 39 -6.91 -0.80 -11.57
CA GLY A 39 -8.21 -0.48 -12.15
C GLY A 39 -8.14 -0.90 -13.60
N GLU A 40 -8.26 -2.19 -13.86
CA GLU A 40 -8.68 -2.65 -15.17
C GLU A 40 -9.98 -1.89 -15.48
N PRO A 41 -10.08 -1.17 -16.62
CA PRO A 41 -11.35 -0.57 -17.04
C PRO A 41 -12.38 -1.64 -17.47
N GLY A 42 -12.19 -2.88 -17.05
CA GLY A 42 -13.07 -4.02 -17.30
C GLY A 42 -13.86 -4.33 -16.05
N PHE A 43 -15.06 -3.74 -15.95
CA PHE A 43 -16.19 -4.36 -15.27
C PHE A 43 -15.99 -4.60 -13.75
N THR A 44 -16.14 -3.54 -12.95
CA THR A 44 -16.50 -3.71 -11.54
C THR A 44 -17.90 -4.32 -11.46
N SER A 45 -18.00 -5.65 -11.57
CA SER A 45 -19.14 -6.41 -11.06
C SER A 45 -18.98 -6.51 -9.55
N GLU A 46 -19.31 -5.43 -8.86
CA GLU A 46 -19.67 -5.54 -7.44
C GLU A 46 -21.03 -6.24 -7.43
N SER A 47 -21.07 -7.49 -6.97
CA SER A 47 -22.30 -8.28 -6.79
C SER A 47 -22.91 -8.03 -5.43
#